data_AF-A0A1G9T6A0-F1
#
_entry.id   AF-A0A1G9T6A0-F1
#
_cell.length_a   1.000
_cell.length_b   1.000
_cell.length_c   1.000
_cell.angle_alpha   90.00
_cell.angle_beta   90.00
_cell.angle_gamma   90.00
#
_symmetry.space_group_name_H-M   'P 1'
#
loop_
_entity.id
_entity.type
_entity.pdbx_description
1 polymer ?
#
loop_
_entity_poly.entity_id
_entity_poly.type
_entity_poly.pdbx_seq_one_letter_code
_entity_poly.pdbx_strand_id
1 'polypeptide(L)'
;MAVVERHACEGCDREFSLDNLHAVTMPGGSRAVCCPECREYAETVTDNGSDIDQRRRECDGCTEEYLVSELEEVILSDGTSVLCCDSCAEHAPSNDGETDPRRQEESEAETAAELESKEPSKASRQRNLCQQCNDWYSIELYRVVTVDDRTEKFCPDCMEQARDDGIIKDVRMRRAEAYEVLGAAGFEDADDLRDAYIAQVKAVHPDRADGSRAEFKRVQAAYDRLQDEF
;
A
#
# COMPACT_ATOMS: atom_id res chain seq x y z
N MET A 1 34.81 -47.35 15.43
CA MET A 1 34.37 -45.99 15.80
C MET A 1 33.42 -45.55 14.70
N ALA A 2 32.13 -45.41 15.01
CA ALA A 2 31.16 -44.95 14.00
C ALA A 2 31.44 -43.47 13.70
N VAL A 3 31.69 -43.15 12.44
CA VAL A 3 31.82 -41.77 11.97
C VAL A 3 30.40 -41.22 11.94
N VAL A 4 30.08 -40.33 12.87
CA VAL A 4 28.80 -39.62 12.83
C VAL A 4 28.94 -38.54 11.76
N GLU A 5 28.37 -38.80 10.58
CA GLU A 5 28.28 -37.81 9.52
C GLU A 5 27.39 -36.65 9.99
N ARG A 6 27.91 -35.43 9.88
CA ARG A 6 27.24 -34.19 10.30
C ARG A 6 27.06 -33.30 9.09
N HIS A 7 25.91 -32.63 9.01
CA HIS A 7 25.58 -31.73 7.93
C HIS A 7 24.95 -30.45 8.52
N ALA A 8 25.18 -29.32 7.85
CA ALA A 8 24.62 -28.05 8.25
C ALA A 8 23.14 -27.96 7.86
N CYS A 9 22.32 -27.38 8.73
CA CYS A 9 20.95 -27.00 8.43
C CYS A 9 20.92 -25.76 7.52
N GLU A 10 20.22 -25.81 6.41
CA GLU A 10 20.16 -24.69 5.45
C GLU A 10 19.40 -23.45 5.97
N GLY A 11 18.58 -23.62 7.02
CA GLY A 11 17.85 -22.52 7.65
C GLY A 11 18.59 -21.77 8.77
N CYS A 12 19.56 -22.39 9.46
CA CYS A 12 20.23 -21.77 10.62
C CYS A 12 21.74 -22.02 10.68
N ASP A 13 22.31 -22.66 9.66
CA ASP A 13 23.74 -22.99 9.51
C ASP A 13 24.38 -23.81 10.64
N ARG A 14 23.59 -24.30 11.61
CA ARG A 14 24.07 -25.15 12.70
C ARG A 14 24.27 -26.59 12.22
N GLU A 15 25.29 -27.26 12.74
CA GLU A 15 25.65 -28.64 12.38
C GLU A 15 24.87 -29.69 13.20
N PHE A 16 24.11 -30.54 12.51
CA PHE A 16 23.35 -31.64 13.10
C PHE A 16 23.83 -32.99 12.58
N SER A 17 23.52 -34.06 13.31
CA SER A 17 23.65 -35.42 12.76
C SER A 17 22.62 -35.64 11.67
N LEU A 18 22.93 -36.46 10.66
CA LEU A 18 22.01 -36.75 9.56
C LEU A 18 20.64 -37.27 10.05
N ASP A 19 20.60 -38.02 11.15
CA ASP A 19 19.34 -38.52 11.74
C ASP A 19 18.40 -37.43 12.27
N ASN A 20 18.93 -36.22 12.51
CA ASN A 20 18.18 -35.06 13.02
C ASN A 20 17.94 -34.00 11.93
N LEU A 21 18.14 -34.35 10.67
CA LEU A 21 17.85 -33.48 9.54
C LEU A 21 16.67 -34.02 8.73
N HIS A 22 15.84 -33.10 8.26
CA HIS A 22 14.64 -33.38 7.51
C HIS A 22 14.67 -32.61 6.20
N ALA A 23 14.32 -33.29 5.10
CA ALA A 23 14.10 -32.64 3.83
C ALA A 23 12.70 -32.00 3.81
N VAL A 24 12.63 -30.72 3.49
CA VAL A 24 11.40 -29.94 3.33
C VAL A 24 11.34 -29.39 1.90
N THR A 25 10.15 -29.36 1.31
CA THR A 25 9.92 -28.74 0.00
C THR A 25 9.49 -27.30 0.22
N MET A 26 10.21 -26.34 -0.35
CA MET A 26 9.95 -24.91 -0.23
C MET A 26 8.89 -24.43 -1.25
N PRO A 27 8.28 -23.24 -1.05
CA PRO A 27 7.44 -22.61 -2.06
C PRO A 27 8.24 -22.40 -3.36
N GLY A 28 7.73 -22.89 -4.49
CA GLY A 28 8.45 -22.91 -5.77
C GLY A 28 9.20 -24.21 -6.09
N GLY A 29 9.10 -25.24 -5.24
CA GLY A 29 9.49 -26.62 -5.57
C GLY A 29 10.96 -27.00 -5.29
N SER A 30 11.76 -26.10 -4.74
CA SER A 30 13.11 -26.42 -4.27
C SER A 30 13.08 -27.25 -2.98
N ARG A 31 14.12 -28.07 -2.75
CA ARG A 31 14.25 -28.90 -1.53
C ARG A 31 15.32 -28.33 -0.63
N ALA A 32 15.01 -28.21 0.66
CA ALA A 32 15.94 -27.76 1.69
C ALA A 32 16.08 -28.82 2.80
N VAL A 33 17.25 -28.92 3.41
CA VAL A 33 17.58 -29.83 4.53
C VAL A 33 17.65 -29.02 5.82
N CYS A 34 16.65 -29.23 6.68
CA CYS A 34 16.42 -28.44 7.88
C CYS A 34 16.49 -29.28 9.16
N CYS A 35 16.89 -28.67 10.28
CA CYS A 35 16.72 -29.25 11.60
C CYS A 35 15.24 -29.24 12.04
N PRO A 36 14.85 -29.90 13.14
CA PRO A 36 13.45 -29.99 13.56
C PRO A 36 12.81 -28.63 13.83
N GLU A 37 13.55 -27.70 14.42
CA GLU A 37 13.07 -26.33 14.65
C GLU A 37 12.83 -25.61 13.32
N CYS A 38 13.83 -25.58 12.43
CA CYS A 38 13.71 -24.91 11.12
C CYS A 38 12.68 -25.57 10.21
N ARG A 39 12.38 -26.86 10.41
CA ARG A 39 11.31 -27.56 9.68
C ARG A 39 9.95 -26.96 10.01
N GLU A 40 9.63 -26.73 11.28
CA GLU A 40 8.34 -26.12 11.66
C GLU A 40 8.19 -24.74 11.03
N TYR A 41 9.26 -23.93 11.02
CA TYR A 41 9.27 -22.66 10.32
C TYR A 41 9.07 -22.80 8.80
N ALA A 42 9.76 -23.74 8.15
CA ALA A 42 9.61 -23.98 6.71
C ALA A 42 8.19 -24.47 6.33
N GLU A 43 7.57 -25.29 7.18
CA GLU A 43 6.18 -25.74 7.01
C GLU A 43 5.17 -24.58 7.17
N THR A 44 5.41 -23.63 8.08
CA THR A 44 4.54 -22.42 8.17
C THR A 44 4.68 -21.45 7.00
N VAL A 45 5.86 -21.38 6.37
CA VAL A 45 6.09 -20.52 5.18
C VAL A 45 5.46 -21.15 3.93
N THR A 46 5.44 -22.48 3.84
CA THR A 46 4.72 -23.19 2.77
C THR A 46 3.21 -23.01 2.88
N ASP A 47 2.66 -23.06 4.09
CA ASP A 47 1.23 -22.81 4.32
C ASP A 47 0.82 -21.38 3.91
N ASN A 48 1.62 -20.36 4.28
CA ASN A 48 1.40 -18.97 3.86
C ASN A 48 1.64 -18.71 2.35
N GLY A 49 2.48 -19.52 1.69
CA GLY A 49 2.64 -19.49 0.24
C GLY A 49 1.35 -19.87 -0.50
N SER A 50 0.57 -20.77 0.09
CA SER A 50 -0.79 -21.14 -0.35
C SER A 50 -1.82 -20.03 -0.14
N ASP A 51 -1.54 -19.04 0.73
CA ASP A 51 -2.42 -17.89 0.98
C ASP A 51 -2.35 -16.86 -0.18
N ILE A 52 -1.24 -16.84 -0.94
CA ILE A 52 -1.16 -16.12 -2.21
C ILE A 52 -2.15 -16.72 -3.23
N ASP A 53 -2.39 -18.03 -3.17
CA ASP A 53 -3.31 -18.78 -4.05
C ASP A 53 -4.80 -18.43 -3.80
N GLN A 54 -5.11 -17.87 -2.62
CA GLN A 54 -6.47 -17.41 -2.27
C GLN A 54 -6.75 -15.95 -2.68
N ARG A 55 -5.75 -15.22 -3.18
CA ARG A 55 -5.95 -13.83 -3.62
C ARG A 55 -6.87 -13.83 -4.82
N ARG A 56 -7.99 -13.11 -4.71
CA ARG A 56 -8.90 -12.90 -5.82
C ARG A 56 -8.48 -11.67 -6.62
N ARG A 57 -8.54 -11.78 -7.95
CA ARG A 57 -8.38 -10.66 -8.87
C ARG A 57 -9.51 -10.69 -9.89
N GLU A 58 -9.79 -9.52 -10.43
CA GLU A 58 -10.82 -9.34 -11.44
C GLU A 58 -10.27 -9.77 -12.81
N CYS A 59 -11.05 -10.53 -13.58
CA CYS A 59 -10.72 -10.86 -14.96
C CYS A 59 -10.87 -9.61 -15.85
N ASP A 60 -9.86 -9.28 -16.64
CA ASP A 60 -9.86 -8.12 -17.54
C ASP A 60 -10.93 -8.22 -18.66
N GLY A 61 -11.42 -9.43 -18.96
CA GLY A 61 -12.43 -9.68 -19.99
C GLY A 61 -13.88 -9.60 -19.50
N CYS A 62 -14.19 -10.25 -18.37
CA CYS A 62 -15.56 -10.36 -17.86
C CYS A 62 -15.82 -9.61 -16.54
N THR A 63 -14.80 -9.01 -15.92
CA THR A 63 -14.91 -8.20 -14.71
C THR A 63 -15.39 -9.00 -13.47
N GLU A 64 -15.38 -10.32 -13.53
CA GLU A 64 -15.74 -11.19 -12.41
C GLU A 64 -14.48 -11.55 -11.56
N GLU A 65 -14.67 -11.81 -10.27
CA GLU A 65 -13.59 -12.16 -9.35
C GLU A 65 -13.21 -13.65 -9.44
N TYR A 66 -11.95 -13.93 -9.79
CA TYR A 66 -11.37 -15.28 -9.85
C TYR A 66 -10.17 -15.40 -8.92
N LEU A 67 -9.80 -16.62 -8.54
CA LEU A 67 -8.52 -16.85 -7.88
C LEU A 67 -7.39 -16.50 -8.85
N VAL A 68 -6.29 -15.93 -8.34
CA VAL A 68 -5.10 -15.63 -9.16
C VAL A 68 -4.55 -16.87 -9.86
N SER A 69 -4.76 -18.07 -9.30
CA SER A 69 -4.40 -19.36 -9.93
C SER A 69 -5.33 -19.79 -11.07
N GLU A 70 -6.52 -19.20 -11.19
CA GLU A 70 -7.50 -19.44 -12.28
C GLU A 70 -7.42 -18.36 -13.38
N LEU A 71 -6.52 -17.39 -13.25
CA LEU A 71 -6.30 -16.34 -14.23
C LEU A 71 -5.02 -16.64 -15.01
N GLU A 72 -5.13 -16.64 -16.33
CA GLU A 72 -4.02 -16.77 -17.25
C GLU A 72 -3.60 -15.39 -17.77
N GLU A 73 -2.29 -15.15 -17.83
CA GLU A 73 -1.74 -13.94 -18.46
C GLU A 73 -1.71 -14.11 -19.98
N VAL A 74 -2.51 -13.31 -20.68
CA VAL A 74 -2.62 -13.30 -22.14
C VAL A 74 -1.99 -12.03 -22.69
N ILE A 75 -1.12 -12.17 -23.70
CA ILE A 75 -0.50 -11.05 -24.38
C ILE A 75 -1.29 -10.72 -25.65
N LEU A 76 -1.88 -9.53 -25.68
CA LEU A 76 -2.62 -9.03 -26.84
C LEU A 76 -1.68 -8.64 -27.99
N SER A 77 -2.24 -8.47 -29.17
CA SER A 77 -1.51 -8.14 -30.41
C SER A 77 -0.79 -6.79 -30.38
N ASP A 78 -1.20 -5.88 -29.49
CA ASP A 78 -0.54 -4.59 -29.21
C ASP A 78 0.55 -4.67 -28.13
N GLY A 79 0.80 -5.86 -27.57
CA GLY A 79 1.82 -6.10 -26.54
C GLY A 79 1.36 -5.84 -25.11
N THR A 80 0.08 -5.54 -24.89
CA THR A 80 -0.52 -5.42 -23.56
C THR A 80 -0.74 -6.79 -22.94
N SER A 81 -0.27 -6.98 -21.71
CA SER A 81 -0.56 -8.17 -20.89
C SER A 81 -1.85 -7.97 -20.11
N VAL A 82 -2.81 -8.89 -20.27
CA VAL A 82 -4.09 -8.92 -19.54
C VAL A 82 -4.22 -10.23 -18.77
N LEU A 83 -4.90 -10.21 -17.62
CA LEU A 83 -5.21 -11.39 -16.82
C LEU A 83 -6.65 -11.82 -17.08
N CYS A 84 -6.82 -12.97 -17.73
CA CYS A 84 -8.11 -13.47 -18.17
C CYS A 84 -8.42 -14.83 -17.54
N CYS A 85 -9.68 -15.10 -17.23
CA CYS A 85 -10.13 -16.47 -16.95
C CYS A 85 -10.07 -17.32 -18.23
N ASP A 86 -10.06 -18.65 -18.12
CA ASP A 86 -9.96 -19.58 -19.25
C ASP A 86 -10.91 -19.21 -20.41
N SER A 87 -12.16 -18.89 -20.10
CA SER A 87 -13.16 -18.55 -21.13
C SER A 87 -12.83 -17.25 -21.89
N CYS A 88 -12.27 -16.25 -21.19
CA CYS A 88 -11.86 -15.00 -21.82
C CYS A 88 -10.55 -15.13 -22.58
N ALA A 89 -9.63 -15.99 -22.11
CA ALA A 89 -8.39 -16.30 -22.81
C ALA A 89 -8.66 -16.94 -24.18
N GLU A 90 -9.63 -17.86 -24.28
CA GLU A 90 -10.03 -18.47 -25.56
C GLU A 90 -10.59 -17.48 -26.58
N HIS A 91 -11.13 -16.34 -26.13
CA HIS A 91 -11.70 -15.31 -26.99
C HIS A 91 -10.73 -14.15 -27.27
N ALA A 92 -9.57 -14.13 -26.59
CA ALA A 92 -8.55 -13.16 -26.87
C ALA A 92 -8.00 -13.41 -28.29
N PRO A 93 -7.84 -12.35 -29.12
CA PRO A 93 -7.29 -12.49 -30.45
C PRO A 93 -5.83 -12.91 -30.35
N SER A 94 -5.61 -14.22 -30.31
CA SER A 94 -4.28 -14.83 -30.28
C SER A 94 -3.58 -14.52 -31.59
N ASN A 95 -2.32 -14.12 -31.49
CA ASN A 95 -1.49 -13.75 -32.64
C ASN A 95 -0.94 -15.01 -33.35
N ASP A 96 -1.79 -16.02 -33.54
CA ASP A 96 -1.47 -17.23 -34.29
C ASP A 96 -2.05 -17.07 -35.70
N GLY A 97 -1.21 -16.57 -36.60
CA GLY A 97 -1.53 -16.50 -38.01
C GLY A 97 -1.59 -17.90 -38.63
N GLU A 98 -2.74 -18.27 -39.21
CA GLU A 98 -2.86 -18.61 -40.64
C GLU A 98 -4.32 -18.86 -41.07
N THR A 99 -4.83 -17.92 -41.88
CA THR A 99 -5.59 -18.10 -43.13
C THR A 99 -6.81 -19.05 -43.19
N ASP A 100 -8.02 -18.48 -43.31
CA ASP A 100 -8.90 -18.77 -44.47
C ASP A 100 -9.82 -17.57 -44.78
N PRO A 101 -9.79 -17.01 -46.00
CA PRO A 101 -10.62 -15.87 -46.39
C PRO A 101 -11.84 -16.36 -47.17
N ARG A 102 -13.06 -16.19 -46.64
CA ARG A 102 -14.24 -16.10 -47.49
C ARG A 102 -15.48 -15.53 -46.78
N ARG A 103 -15.70 -14.23 -47.07
CA ARG A 103 -16.83 -13.74 -47.87
C ARG A 103 -17.97 -13.00 -47.14
N GLN A 104 -18.16 -11.78 -47.66
CA GLN A 104 -19.35 -10.90 -47.71
C GLN A 104 -19.66 -10.11 -46.44
N GLU A 105 -19.33 -8.82 -46.38
CA GLU A 105 -19.84 -7.65 -47.13
C GLU A 105 -21.25 -7.21 -46.67
N GLU A 106 -21.36 -5.88 -46.51
CA GLU A 106 -22.57 -5.06 -46.32
C GLU A 106 -23.15 -5.10 -44.88
N SER A 107 -23.46 -4.00 -44.19
CA SER A 107 -23.61 -2.60 -44.60
C SER A 107 -23.77 -1.69 -43.37
N GLU A 108 -23.38 -0.42 -43.55
CA GLU A 108 -24.06 0.80 -43.06
C GLU A 108 -24.15 0.98 -41.53
N ALA A 109 -23.26 1.81 -40.98
CA ALA A 109 -23.50 3.25 -40.77
C ALA A 109 -24.58 3.49 -39.70
N GLU A 110 -24.17 3.81 -38.47
CA GLU A 110 -24.93 4.70 -37.61
C GLU A 110 -24.04 5.33 -36.53
N THR A 111 -23.79 6.62 -36.75
CA THR A 111 -23.67 7.71 -35.77
C THR A 111 -22.59 7.63 -34.68
N ALA A 112 -21.52 8.38 -34.96
CA ALA A 112 -20.66 9.00 -33.96
C ALA A 112 -21.51 9.84 -32.98
N ALA A 113 -21.83 9.25 -31.83
CA ALA A 113 -22.21 9.97 -30.64
C ALA A 113 -20.91 10.34 -29.92
N GLU A 114 -20.47 11.57 -30.19
CA GLU A 114 -19.46 12.32 -29.48
C GLU A 114 -19.88 12.41 -28.00
N LEU A 115 -19.53 11.39 -27.21
CA LEU A 115 -19.51 11.52 -25.76
C LEU A 115 -18.21 12.22 -25.42
N GLU A 116 -18.32 13.55 -25.42
CA GLU A 116 -17.42 14.44 -24.69
C GLU A 116 -17.10 13.78 -23.35
N SER A 117 -15.91 13.17 -23.28
CA SER A 117 -15.27 12.80 -22.05
C SER A 117 -14.98 14.12 -21.35
N LYS A 118 -15.99 14.59 -20.61
CA LYS A 118 -15.84 15.62 -19.61
C LYS A 118 -14.85 15.04 -18.61
N GLU A 119 -13.57 15.34 -18.84
CA GLU A 119 -12.50 15.04 -17.92
C GLU A 119 -13.00 15.46 -16.54
N PRO A 120 -13.11 14.56 -15.55
CA PRO A 120 -13.29 14.99 -14.19
C PRO A 120 -11.99 15.71 -13.81
N SER A 121 -12.05 17.02 -14.01
CA SER A 121 -11.32 18.09 -13.32
C SER A 121 -10.27 17.59 -12.33
N LYS A 122 -9.03 18.01 -12.58
CA LYS A 122 -7.80 17.92 -11.77
C LYS A 122 -7.98 17.97 -10.24
N ALA A 123 -8.55 16.92 -9.72
CA ALA A 123 -8.53 16.49 -8.35
C ALA A 123 -8.47 14.97 -8.43
N SER A 124 -7.32 14.45 -8.87
CA SER A 124 -6.91 13.10 -8.48
C SER A 124 -7.19 13.03 -6.99
N ARG A 125 -8.25 12.30 -6.60
CA ARG A 125 -8.53 11.99 -5.20
C ARG A 125 -7.22 11.42 -4.68
N GLN A 126 -6.44 12.21 -3.94
CA GLN A 126 -5.10 11.82 -3.50
C GLN A 126 -5.31 10.65 -2.54
N ARG A 127 -5.29 9.43 -3.08
CA ARG A 127 -5.38 8.21 -2.29
C ARG A 127 -4.04 8.08 -1.59
N ASN A 128 -4.07 8.19 -0.28
CA ASN A 128 -2.90 8.04 0.59
C ASN A 128 -2.85 6.60 1.09
N LEU A 129 -1.68 5.96 0.96
CA LEU A 129 -1.46 4.59 1.40
C LEU A 129 -0.96 4.59 2.85
N CYS A 130 -1.63 3.83 3.72
CA CYS A 130 -1.14 3.58 5.07
C CYS A 130 0.05 2.62 5.04
N GLN A 131 1.14 2.96 5.73
CA GLN A 131 2.36 2.14 5.73
C GLN A 131 2.29 0.93 6.67
N GLN A 132 1.25 0.86 7.52
CA GLN A 132 1.07 -0.23 8.49
C GLN A 132 0.10 -1.30 7.98
N CYS A 133 -1.11 -0.90 7.57
CA CYS A 133 -2.12 -1.83 7.03
C CYS A 133 -2.10 -1.96 5.51
N ASN A 134 -1.38 -1.07 4.80
CA ASN A 134 -1.30 -1.04 3.34
C ASN A 134 -2.64 -0.77 2.63
N ASP A 135 -3.61 -0.18 3.34
CA ASP A 135 -4.88 0.28 2.77
C ASP A 135 -4.83 1.71 2.23
N TRP A 136 -5.72 1.99 1.28
CA TRP A 136 -5.85 3.29 0.64
C TRP A 136 -6.93 4.15 1.28
N TYR A 137 -6.59 5.41 1.57
CA TYR A 137 -7.49 6.38 2.18
C TYR A 137 -7.61 7.64 1.35
N SER A 138 -8.81 8.22 1.29
CA SER A 138 -9.06 9.52 0.65
C SER A 138 -8.71 10.73 1.52
N ILE A 139 -8.40 10.50 2.80
CA ILE A 139 -8.04 11.53 3.78
C ILE A 139 -6.52 11.70 3.90
N GLU A 140 -6.07 12.84 4.43
CA GLU A 140 -4.66 13.00 4.84
C GLU A 140 -4.36 12.08 6.03
N LEU A 141 -3.39 11.17 5.84
CA LEU A 141 -2.92 10.24 6.86
C LEU A 141 -2.06 10.96 7.92
N TYR A 142 -2.05 10.42 9.13
CA TYR A 142 -1.20 10.91 10.21
C TYR A 142 0.26 10.62 9.90
N ARG A 143 1.12 11.64 10.01
CA ARG A 143 2.57 11.44 10.00
C ARG A 143 3.03 11.19 11.42
N VAL A 144 3.41 9.96 11.71
CA VAL A 144 3.86 9.55 13.04
C VAL A 144 5.38 9.40 13.03
N VAL A 145 6.03 9.81 14.11
CA VAL A 145 7.43 9.50 14.37
C VAL A 145 7.43 8.29 15.28
N THR A 146 7.96 7.17 14.80
CA THR A 146 8.08 5.95 15.59
C THR A 146 9.25 6.03 16.57
N VAL A 147 9.31 5.12 17.54
CA VAL A 147 10.42 5.02 18.50
C VAL A 147 11.79 4.84 17.84
N ASP A 148 11.81 4.29 16.61
CA ASP A 148 13.01 4.14 15.78
C ASP A 148 13.39 5.42 15.00
N ASP A 149 12.80 6.56 15.36
CA ASP A 149 13.01 7.88 14.73
C ASP A 149 12.66 7.93 13.22
N ARG A 150 11.86 6.98 12.74
CA ARG A 150 11.33 6.98 11.36
C ARG A 150 10.02 7.75 11.30
N THR A 151 9.82 8.49 10.22
CA THR A 151 8.54 9.17 9.95
C THR A 151 7.70 8.33 8.99
N GLU A 152 6.57 7.83 9.48
CA GLU A 152 5.69 6.91 8.76
C GLU A 152 4.27 7.49 8.65
N LYS A 153 3.48 7.00 7.69
CA LYS A 153 2.11 7.47 7.43
C LYS A 153 1.06 6.46 7.87
N PHE A 154 0.32 6.75 8.95
CA PHE A 154 -0.67 5.85 9.51
C PHE A 154 -2.11 6.37 9.29
N CYS A 155 -3.04 5.45 9.07
CA CYS A 155 -4.47 5.75 9.14
C CYS A 155 -4.91 6.01 10.59
N PRO A 156 -6.12 6.55 10.83
CA PRO A 156 -6.62 6.81 12.18
C PRO A 156 -6.50 5.58 13.08
N ASP A 157 -6.97 4.44 12.61
CA ASP A 157 -6.97 3.18 13.37
C ASP A 157 -5.55 2.71 13.72
N CYS A 158 -4.65 2.66 12.72
CA CYS A 158 -3.26 2.26 12.98
C CYS A 158 -2.49 3.29 13.83
N MET A 159 -2.84 4.57 13.78
CA MET A 159 -2.24 5.60 14.62
C MET A 159 -2.64 5.41 16.08
N GLU A 160 -3.93 5.17 16.35
CA GLU A 160 -4.41 4.90 17.71
C GLU A 160 -3.80 3.60 18.25
N GLN A 161 -3.83 2.53 17.47
CA GLN A 161 -3.24 1.24 17.86
C GLN A 161 -1.74 1.37 18.17
N ALA A 162 -0.97 2.00 17.29
CA ALA A 162 0.47 2.17 17.50
C ALA A 162 0.80 3.13 18.66
N ARG A 163 -0.13 4.04 19.02
CA ARG A 163 0.00 4.87 20.22
C ARG A 163 -0.20 4.03 21.48
N ASP A 164 -1.22 3.16 21.49
CA ASP A 164 -1.51 2.27 22.61
C ASP A 164 -0.39 1.24 22.83
N ASP A 165 0.19 0.76 21.73
CA ASP A 165 1.34 -0.17 21.75
C ASP A 165 2.67 0.52 22.11
N GLY A 166 2.69 1.85 22.28
CA GLY A 166 3.88 2.62 22.64
C GLY A 166 4.93 2.71 21.52
N ILE A 167 4.54 2.48 20.27
CA ILE A 167 5.40 2.51 19.07
C ILE A 167 5.59 3.96 18.59
N ILE A 168 4.65 4.86 18.90
CA ILE A 168 4.69 6.27 18.50
C ILE A 168 5.43 7.11 19.55
N LYS A 169 6.48 7.80 19.10
CA LYS A 169 7.21 8.83 19.85
C LYS A 169 6.53 10.19 19.74
N ASP A 170 6.08 10.57 18.55
CA ASP A 170 5.43 11.86 18.29
C ASP A 170 4.46 11.78 17.11
N VAL A 171 3.43 12.64 17.08
CA VAL A 171 2.48 12.73 15.96
C VAL A 171 2.56 14.14 15.36
N ARG A 172 2.97 14.22 14.10
CA ARG A 172 3.02 15.49 13.37
C ARG A 172 1.60 15.94 13.03
N MET A 173 1.35 17.24 13.23
CA MET A 173 0.07 17.87 12.96
C MET A 173 -0.29 17.76 11.46
N ARG A 174 -1.58 17.51 11.19
CA ARG A 174 -2.15 17.52 9.83
C ARG A 174 -2.38 18.93 9.33
N ARG A 175 -2.49 19.13 8.00
CA ARG A 175 -2.76 20.47 7.44
C ARG A 175 -4.08 21.01 7.90
N ALA A 176 -5.13 20.20 7.75
CA ALA A 176 -6.48 20.58 8.15
C ALA A 176 -6.52 21.02 9.62
N GLU A 177 -5.87 20.26 10.50
CA GLU A 177 -5.76 20.62 11.92
C GLU A 177 -4.97 21.90 12.15
N ALA A 178 -3.88 22.14 11.40
CA ALA A 178 -3.12 23.37 11.52
C ALA A 178 -3.94 24.61 11.12
N TYR A 179 -4.74 24.52 10.06
CA TYR A 179 -5.70 25.56 9.66
C TYR A 179 -6.76 25.81 10.75
N GLU A 180 -7.31 24.74 11.34
CA GLU A 180 -8.26 24.84 12.44
C GLU A 180 -7.66 25.51 13.68
N VAL A 181 -6.42 25.16 14.06
CA VAL A 181 -5.71 25.74 15.20
C VAL A 181 -5.44 27.23 15.00
N LEU A 182 -5.14 27.65 13.78
CA LEU A 182 -4.96 29.07 13.44
C LEU A 182 -6.28 29.80 13.13
N GLY A 183 -7.41 29.09 13.18
CA GLY A 183 -8.75 29.66 13.04
C GLY A 183 -9.07 30.17 11.64
N ALA A 184 -8.43 29.62 10.60
CA ALA A 184 -8.61 30.04 9.21
C ALA A 184 -9.00 28.86 8.33
N ALA A 185 -9.84 29.10 7.31
CA ALA A 185 -10.15 28.08 6.30
C ALA A 185 -9.04 27.93 5.23
N GLY A 186 -8.11 28.89 5.20
CA GLY A 186 -7.01 29.00 4.23
C GLY A 186 -6.30 30.34 4.42
N PHE A 187 -5.11 30.47 3.86
CA PHE A 187 -4.34 31.73 3.80
C PHE A 187 -4.05 32.06 2.34
N GLU A 188 -4.08 33.34 1.98
CA GLU A 188 -3.76 33.76 0.62
C GLU A 188 -2.24 33.76 0.41
N ASP A 189 -1.48 34.14 1.46
CA ASP A 189 -0.02 34.19 1.44
C ASP A 189 0.65 33.97 2.82
N ALA A 190 1.99 34.05 2.83
CA ALA A 190 2.81 33.86 4.02
C ALA A 190 2.65 34.98 5.07
N ASP A 191 2.27 36.19 4.67
CA ASP A 191 2.00 37.29 5.61
C ASP A 191 0.68 37.05 6.34
N ASP A 192 -0.37 36.60 5.64
CA ASP A 192 -1.63 36.17 6.28
C ASP A 192 -1.42 35.08 7.33
N LEU A 193 -0.61 34.06 6.99
CA LEU A 193 -0.25 32.98 7.90
C LEU A 193 0.47 33.52 9.15
N ARG A 194 1.40 34.47 8.97
CA ARG A 194 2.15 35.11 10.06
C ARG A 194 1.25 35.97 10.95
N ASP A 195 0.33 36.73 10.36
CA ASP A 195 -0.61 37.55 11.12
C ASP A 195 -1.56 36.70 11.95
N ALA A 196 -2.09 35.61 11.37
CA ALA A 196 -2.90 34.65 12.10
C ALA A 196 -2.13 34.00 13.26
N TYR A 197 -0.88 33.58 13.02
CA TYR A 197 0.00 33.06 14.06
C TYR A 197 0.21 34.07 15.20
N ILE A 198 0.54 35.32 14.89
CA ILE A 198 0.76 36.38 15.89
C ILE A 198 -0.52 36.65 16.68
N ALA A 199 -1.68 36.70 16.02
CA ALA A 199 -2.97 36.88 16.66
C ALA A 199 -3.26 35.74 17.65
N GLN A 200 -3.04 34.50 17.22
CA GLN A 200 -3.28 33.32 18.05
C GLN A 200 -2.29 33.22 19.21
N VAL A 201 -1.00 33.51 18.99
CA VAL A 201 0.00 33.60 20.06
C VAL A 201 -0.42 34.63 21.10
N LYS A 202 -0.87 35.82 20.69
CA LYS A 202 -1.36 36.86 21.61
C LYS A 202 -2.58 36.41 22.42
N ALA A 203 -3.37 35.46 21.92
CA ALA A 203 -4.51 34.91 22.64
C ALA A 203 -4.06 33.87 23.69
N VAL A 204 -3.17 32.94 23.31
CA VAL A 204 -2.81 31.77 24.13
C VAL A 204 -1.52 31.92 24.93
N HIS A 205 -0.80 33.05 24.80
CA HIS A 205 0.52 33.23 25.42
C HIS A 205 0.48 32.95 26.93
N PRO A 206 1.39 32.13 27.49
CA PRO A 206 1.36 31.72 28.89
C PRO A 206 1.55 32.87 29.89
N ASP A 207 2.02 34.03 29.45
CA ASP A 207 2.10 35.24 30.28
C ASP A 207 0.72 35.91 30.50
N ARG A 208 -0.34 35.40 29.86
CA ARG A 208 -1.72 35.83 30.08
C ARG A 208 -2.38 35.01 31.17
N ALA A 209 -3.38 35.60 31.82
CA ALA A 209 -4.15 34.94 32.88
C ALA A 209 -4.80 33.62 32.43
N ASP A 210 -5.32 33.59 31.21
CA ASP A 210 -5.94 32.41 30.58
C ASP A 210 -5.01 31.68 29.61
N GLY A 211 -3.71 32.02 29.62
CA GLY A 211 -2.73 31.48 28.70
C GLY A 211 -2.24 30.08 29.10
N SER A 212 -1.93 29.25 28.10
CA SER A 212 -1.43 27.90 28.32
C SER A 212 -0.19 27.63 27.49
N ARG A 213 0.84 27.07 28.14
CA ARG A 213 2.06 26.59 27.43
C ARG A 213 1.73 25.48 26.43
N ALA A 214 0.72 24.66 26.71
CA ALA A 214 0.32 23.58 25.82
C ALA A 214 -0.35 24.13 24.55
N GLU A 215 -1.23 25.12 24.71
CA GLU A 215 -1.88 25.79 23.57
C GLU A 215 -0.88 26.59 22.75
N PHE A 216 0.03 27.31 23.39
CA PHE A 216 1.13 28.00 22.70
C PHE A 216 1.96 27.04 21.83
N LYS A 217 2.36 25.89 22.38
CA LYS A 217 3.08 24.87 21.60
C LYS A 217 2.26 24.32 20.44
N ARG A 218 0.94 24.15 20.62
CA ARG A 218 0.05 23.68 19.55
C ARG A 218 -0.02 24.68 18.41
N VAL A 219 -0.12 25.97 18.73
CA VAL A 219 -0.14 27.07 17.76
C VAL A 219 1.20 27.18 17.01
N GLN A 220 2.31 27.02 17.72
CA GLN A 220 3.64 26.96 17.10
C GLN A 220 3.75 25.80 16.11
N ALA A 221 3.35 24.59 16.53
CA ALA A 221 3.37 23.41 15.65
C ALA A 221 2.48 23.57 14.40
N ALA A 222 1.35 24.27 14.53
CA ALA A 222 0.48 24.59 13.39
C ALA A 222 1.16 25.54 12.39
N TYR A 223 1.82 26.59 12.89
CA TYR A 223 2.56 27.53 12.05
C TYR A 223 3.74 26.85 11.35
N ASP A 224 4.58 26.12 12.08
CA ASP A 224 5.69 25.34 11.49
C ASP A 224 5.19 24.38 10.39
N ARG A 225 4.00 23.77 10.59
CA ARG A 225 3.42 22.85 9.60
C ARG A 225 3.01 23.53 8.29
N LEU A 226 2.50 24.75 8.35
CA LEU A 226 1.98 25.47 7.19
C LEU A 226 3.03 26.36 6.52
N GLN A 227 4.07 26.76 7.26
CA GLN A 227 5.13 27.61 6.73
C GLN A 227 5.88 26.95 5.56
N ASP A 228 6.03 25.63 5.55
CA ASP A 228 6.65 24.89 4.44
C ASP A 228 5.83 24.93 3.12
N GLU A 229 4.63 25.50 3.13
CA GLU A 229 3.74 25.56 1.95
C GLU A 229 3.78 26.90 1.19
N PHE A 230 4.42 27.93 1.76
CA PHE A 230 4.51 29.28 1.20
C PHE A 230 5.98 29.68 0.98
#